data_AF-D5PF76-F1
#
_entry.id   AF-D5PF76-F1
#
_cell.length_a   1.000
_cell.length_b   1.000
_cell.length_c   1.000
_cell.angle_alpha   90.00
_cell.angle_beta   90.00
_cell.angle_gamma   90.00
#
_symmetry.space_group_name_H-M   'P 1'
#
loop_
_entity.id
_entity.type
_entity.pdbx_description
1 polymer ?
#
loop_
_entity_poly.entity_id
_entity_poly.type
_entity_poly.pdbx_seq_one_letter_code
_entity_poly.pdbx_strand_id
1 'polypeptide(L)'
;MSREAKAEWKRIVPGLTRLDLVKPEDRAALTAYCELWSRWVTATRDIVANGQVVRNKSVKKDGTESVWYTKNPSVAVAEQAETRLRQFANDFGLTPAGERNVSKRDDDRGEHEANPFAGAVGDD
;
A
#
# COMPACT_ATOMS: atom_id res chain seq x y z
N MET A 1 -3.24 -8.18 11.67
CA MET A 1 -3.89 -7.88 10.38
C MET A 1 -5.40 -7.94 10.50
N SER A 2 -6.09 -6.90 10.06
CA SER A 2 -7.56 -6.89 9.88
C SER A 2 -8.04 -8.00 8.92
N ARG A 3 -9.35 -8.30 8.91
CA ARG A 3 -9.91 -9.37 8.06
C ARG A 3 -9.65 -9.11 6.57
N GLU A 4 -9.89 -7.88 6.12
CA GLU A 4 -9.67 -7.44 4.74
C GLU A 4 -8.16 -7.44 4.40
N ALA A 5 -7.30 -6.98 5.31
CA ALA A 5 -5.85 -7.04 5.10
C ALA A 5 -5.34 -8.49 4.96
N LYS A 6 -5.87 -9.43 5.74
CA LYS A 6 -5.53 -10.87 5.59
C LYS A 6 -6.01 -11.43 4.25
N ALA A 7 -7.16 -10.99 3.74
CA ALA A 7 -7.64 -11.40 2.42
C ALA A 7 -6.72 -10.88 1.32
N GLU A 8 -6.29 -9.63 1.44
CA GLU A 8 -5.35 -9.02 0.51
C GLU A 8 -3.98 -9.69 0.52
N TRP A 9 -3.45 -10.01 1.71
CA TRP A 9 -2.22 -10.79 1.86
C TRP A 9 -2.29 -12.11 1.09
N LYS A 10 -3.39 -12.87 1.26
CA LYS A 10 -3.60 -14.14 0.57
C LYS A 10 -3.73 -13.97 -0.94
N ARG A 11 -4.18 -12.80 -1.41
CA ARG A 11 -4.34 -12.50 -2.84
C ARG A 11 -3.00 -12.21 -3.50
N ILE A 12 -2.15 -11.40 -2.89
CA ILE A 12 -0.94 -10.86 -3.56
C ILE A 12 0.33 -11.63 -3.24
N VAL A 13 0.53 -12.05 -1.99
CA VAL A 13 1.82 -12.58 -1.53
C VAL A 13 2.20 -13.88 -2.24
N PRO A 14 1.30 -14.87 -2.46
CA PRO A 14 1.66 -16.08 -3.19
C PRO A 14 2.17 -15.81 -4.62
N GLY A 15 1.61 -14.80 -5.29
CA GLY A 15 2.05 -14.39 -6.62
C GLY A 15 3.44 -13.77 -6.59
N LEU A 16 3.66 -12.82 -5.67
CA LEU A 16 4.95 -12.15 -5.49
C LEU A 16 6.06 -13.14 -5.11
N THR A 17 5.79 -14.08 -4.20
CA THR A 17 6.76 -15.11 -3.80
C THR A 17 7.07 -16.08 -4.94
N ARG A 18 6.06 -16.49 -5.73
CA ARG A 18 6.27 -17.38 -6.89
C ARG A 18 7.16 -16.74 -7.96
N LEU A 19 7.14 -15.42 -8.06
CA LEU A 19 7.95 -14.64 -9.00
C LEU A 19 9.28 -14.16 -8.39
N ASP A 20 9.61 -14.59 -7.16
CA ASP A 20 10.80 -14.15 -6.40
C ASP A 20 10.94 -12.63 -6.23
N LEU A 21 9.80 -11.91 -6.22
CA LEU A 21 9.77 -10.43 -6.12
C LEU A 21 9.84 -9.92 -4.67
N VAL A 22 9.71 -10.81 -3.69
CA VAL A 22 9.66 -10.46 -2.26
C VAL A 22 10.39 -11.49 -1.41
N LYS A 23 11.03 -11.03 -0.35
CA LYS A 23 11.80 -11.84 0.60
C LYS A 23 11.16 -11.86 2.00
N PRO A 24 11.55 -12.78 2.90
CA PRO A 24 11.02 -12.82 4.26
C PRO A 24 11.16 -11.50 5.03
N GLU A 25 12.17 -10.70 4.71
CA GLU A 25 12.46 -9.39 5.32
C GLU A 25 11.41 -8.33 4.94
N ASP A 26 10.76 -8.46 3.78
CA ASP A 26 9.76 -7.51 3.27
C ASP A 26 8.41 -7.62 4.01
N ARG A 27 8.27 -8.61 4.91
CA ARG A 27 7.02 -8.93 5.62
C ARG A 27 6.38 -7.71 6.27
N ALA A 28 7.18 -6.82 6.87
CA ALA A 28 6.66 -5.63 7.55
C ALA A 28 6.02 -4.66 6.56
N ALA A 29 6.68 -4.39 5.43
CA ALA A 29 6.20 -3.49 4.40
C ALA A 29 4.96 -4.07 3.68
N LEU A 30 4.94 -5.38 3.38
CA LEU A 30 3.76 -6.06 2.83
C LEU A 30 2.57 -6.04 3.80
N THR A 31 2.83 -6.19 5.10
CA THR A 31 1.78 -6.10 6.13
C THR A 31 1.18 -4.69 6.16
N ALA A 32 2.03 -3.66 6.07
CA ALA A 32 1.59 -2.26 6.02
C ALA A 32 0.74 -1.97 4.77
N TYR A 33 1.14 -2.47 3.60
CA TYR A 33 0.36 -2.37 2.35
C TYR A 33 -1.05 -2.96 2.54
N CYS A 34 -1.13 -4.19 3.06
CA CYS A 34 -2.41 -4.86 3.25
C CYS A 34 -3.32 -4.15 4.28
N GLU A 35 -2.76 -3.55 5.33
CA GLU A 35 -3.56 -2.74 6.28
C GLU A 35 -4.03 -1.41 5.66
N LEU A 36 -3.22 -0.79 4.81
CA LEU A 36 -3.64 0.37 4.02
C LEU A 36 -4.77 0.00 3.07
N TRP A 37 -4.72 -1.18 2.45
CA TRP A 37 -5.81 -1.71 1.61
C TRP A 37 -7.10 -1.82 2.42
N SER A 38 -7.05 -2.44 3.60
CA SER A 38 -8.23 -2.54 4.47
C SER A 38 -8.79 -1.17 4.84
N ARG A 39 -7.93 -0.19 5.14
CA ARG A 39 -8.35 1.17 5.48
C ARG A 39 -9.02 1.86 4.31
N TRP A 40 -8.44 1.74 3.11
CA TRP A 40 -9.01 2.28 1.89
C TRP A 40 -10.37 1.66 1.56
N VAL A 41 -10.49 0.34 1.62
CA VAL A 41 -11.77 -0.37 1.39
C VAL A 41 -12.84 0.10 2.39
N THR A 42 -12.48 0.25 3.67
CA THR A 42 -13.42 0.70 4.71
C THR A 42 -13.87 2.13 4.47
N ALA A 43 -12.94 3.05 4.21
CA ALA A 43 -13.24 4.43 3.91
C ALA A 43 -14.09 4.59 2.63
N THR A 44 -13.77 3.83 1.59
CA THR A 44 -14.52 3.83 0.33
C THR A 44 -15.95 3.33 0.52
N ARG A 45 -16.15 2.24 1.28
CA ARG A 45 -17.50 1.74 1.61
C ARG A 45 -18.32 2.78 2.37
N ASP A 46 -17.70 3.51 3.30
CA ASP A 46 -18.36 4.61 4.02
C ASP A 46 -18.74 5.76 3.09
N ILE A 47 -17.86 6.18 2.17
CA ILE A 47 -18.16 7.23 1.18
C ILE A 47 -19.31 6.80 0.27
N VAL A 48 -19.36 5.54 -0.15
CA VAL A 48 -20.46 5.01 -0.97
C VAL A 48 -21.78 5.01 -0.19
N ALA A 49 -21.76 4.65 1.08
CA ALA A 49 -22.95 4.58 1.91
C ALA A 49 -23.49 5.96 2.34
N ASN A 50 -22.58 6.88 2.70
CA ASN A 50 -22.91 8.15 3.36
C ASN A 50 -22.68 9.38 2.47
N GLY A 51 -22.13 9.20 1.28
CA GLY A 51 -21.76 10.27 0.37
C GLY A 51 -20.45 10.96 0.73
N GLN A 52 -19.99 11.84 -0.16
CA GLN A 52 -18.76 12.62 0.02
C GLN A 52 -18.95 13.85 0.94
N VAL A 53 -20.20 14.22 1.22
CA VAL A 53 -20.58 15.35 2.07
C VAL A 53 -21.60 14.85 3.10
N VAL A 54 -21.36 15.14 4.37
CA VAL A 54 -22.24 14.75 5.48
C VAL A 54 -23.00 15.97 5.99
N ARG A 55 -24.27 15.74 6.35
CA ARG A 55 -25.13 16.74 7.00
C ARG A 55 -24.91 16.68 8.50
N ASN A 56 -24.45 17.79 9.09
CA ASN A 56 -24.34 17.96 10.53
C ASN A 56 -25.54 18.73 11.05
N LYS A 57 -25.95 18.41 12.27
CA LYS A 57 -26.99 19.12 13.01
C LYS A 57 -26.54 19.37 14.44
N SER A 58 -26.83 20.56 14.96
CA SER A 58 -26.65 20.89 16.38
C SER A 58 -27.88 21.63 16.89
N VAL A 59 -28.34 21.27 18.09
CA VAL A 59 -29.47 21.92 18.75
C VAL A 59 -28.90 22.83 19.82
N LYS A 60 -29.21 24.13 19.74
CA LYS A 60 -28.78 25.13 20.73
C LYS A 60 -29.63 25.01 22.01
N LYS A 61 -29.14 25.62 23.10
CA LYS A 61 -29.86 25.65 24.39
C LYS A 61 -31.25 26.30 24.32
N ASP A 62 -31.47 27.16 23.32
CA ASP A 62 -32.75 27.83 23.06
C ASP A 62 -33.72 27.00 22.19
N GLY A 63 -33.35 25.76 21.83
CA GLY A 63 -34.15 24.88 20.98
C GLY A 63 -33.97 25.10 19.47
N THR A 64 -33.19 26.09 19.05
CA THR A 64 -32.94 26.37 17.62
C THR A 64 -32.00 25.33 17.03
N GLU A 65 -32.37 24.76 15.88
CA GLU A 65 -31.52 23.85 15.11
C GLU A 65 -30.57 24.62 14.17
N SER A 66 -29.30 24.22 14.13
CA SER A 66 -28.33 24.67 13.15
C SER A 66 -27.89 23.48 12.30
N VAL A 67 -27.93 23.64 10.97
CA VAL A 67 -27.57 22.61 10.00
C VAL A 67 -26.46 23.14 9.10
N TRP A 68 -25.41 22.35 8.92
CA TRP A 68 -24.33 22.67 7.98
C TRP A 68 -23.79 21.39 7.36
N TYR A 69 -23.05 21.53 6.27
CA TYR A 69 -22.49 20.42 5.51
C TYR A 69 -20.97 20.43 5.59
N THR A 70 -20.36 19.27 5.81
CA THR A 70 -18.90 19.11 5.83
C THR A 70 -18.47 17.96 4.92
N LYS A 71 -17.22 17.98 4.46
CA LYS A 71 -16.60 16.82 3.77
C LYS A 71 -16.72 15.59 4.67
N ASN A 72 -17.11 14.44 4.10
CA ASN A 72 -17.06 13.18 4.82
C ASN A 72 -15.60 12.90 5.23
N PRO A 73 -15.29 12.70 6.53
CA PRO A 73 -13.92 12.42 6.99
C PRO A 73 -13.27 11.23 6.28
N SER A 74 -14.06 10.23 5.89
CA SER A 74 -13.59 9.04 5.15
C SER A 74 -12.96 9.39 3.82
N VAL A 75 -13.33 10.51 3.19
CA VAL A 75 -12.71 10.95 1.93
C VAL A 75 -11.24 11.26 2.12
N ALA A 76 -10.87 11.97 3.20
CA ALA A 76 -9.47 12.25 3.49
C ALA A 76 -8.68 10.97 3.81
N VAL A 77 -9.32 10.01 4.49
CA VAL A 77 -8.73 8.70 4.78
C VAL A 77 -8.48 7.90 3.50
N ALA A 78 -9.44 7.90 2.57
CA ALA A 78 -9.32 7.22 1.28
C ALA A 78 -8.19 7.83 0.44
N GLU A 79 -8.19 9.16 0.25
CA GLU A 79 -7.15 9.87 -0.53
C GLU A 79 -5.72 9.59 -0.01
N GLN A 80 -5.54 9.59 1.31
CA GLN A 80 -4.24 9.29 1.94
C GLN A 80 -3.84 7.82 1.76
N ALA A 81 -4.79 6.90 1.90
CA ALA A 81 -4.54 5.48 1.72
C ALA A 81 -4.20 5.17 0.26
N GLU A 82 -4.90 5.74 -0.72
CA GLU A 82 -4.63 5.59 -2.16
C GLU A 82 -3.22 6.02 -2.53
N THR A 83 -2.79 7.18 -2.04
CA THR A 83 -1.44 7.71 -2.32
C THR A 83 -0.37 6.73 -1.83
N ARG A 84 -0.50 6.23 -0.60
CA ARG A 84 0.46 5.28 -0.02
C ARG A 84 0.38 3.90 -0.67
N LEU A 85 -0.82 3.42 -0.97
CA LEU A 85 -1.04 2.17 -1.69
C LEU A 85 -0.36 2.21 -3.06
N ARG A 86 -0.47 3.32 -3.79
CA ARG A 86 0.19 3.50 -5.09
C ARG A 86 1.71 3.43 -4.98
N GLN A 87 2.28 4.02 -3.93
CA GLN A 87 3.72 3.98 -3.68
C GLN A 87 4.20 2.55 -3.42
N PHE A 88 3.62 1.86 -2.44
CA PHE A 88 3.93 0.46 -2.16
C PHE A 88 3.66 -0.46 -3.37
N ALA A 89 2.59 -0.21 -4.13
CA ALA A 89 2.30 -0.98 -5.33
C ALA A 89 3.38 -0.81 -6.40
N ASN A 90 3.98 0.37 -6.54
CA ASN A 90 5.13 0.56 -7.41
C ASN A 90 6.37 -0.17 -6.86
N ASP A 91 6.63 -0.07 -5.55
CA ASP A 91 7.81 -0.67 -4.91
C ASP A 91 7.81 -2.20 -5.01
N PHE A 92 6.64 -2.84 -4.89
CA PHE A 92 6.47 -4.30 -5.00
C PHE A 92 6.17 -4.81 -6.41
N GLY A 93 6.16 -3.94 -7.43
CA GLY A 93 5.87 -4.35 -8.80
C GLY A 93 4.42 -4.74 -9.07
N LEU A 94 3.47 -4.28 -8.26
CA LEU A 94 2.02 -4.49 -8.42
C LEU A 94 1.37 -3.53 -9.44
N THR A 95 2.15 -2.67 -10.09
CA THR A 95 1.71 -1.82 -11.20
C THR A 95 2.54 -2.11 -12.45
N PRO A 96 2.04 -1.86 -13.66
CA PRO A 96 2.83 -2.08 -14.88
C PRO A 96 4.15 -1.29 -14.90
N ALA A 97 4.18 -0.11 -14.27
CA ALA A 97 5.40 0.69 -14.14
C ALA A 97 6.35 0.09 -13.09
N GLY A 98 5.82 -0.38 -11.95
CA GLY A 98 6.59 -1.06 -10.92
C GLY A 98 7.17 -2.38 -11.41
N GLU A 99 6.38 -3.17 -12.13
CA GLU A 99 6.78 -4.46 -12.70
C GLU A 99 8.04 -4.31 -13.57
N ARG A 100 8.06 -3.31 -14.46
CA ARG A 100 9.23 -2.97 -15.28
C ARG A 100 10.47 -2.56 -14.48
N ASN A 101 10.30 -2.04 -13.27
CA ASN A 101 11.42 -1.61 -12.43
C ASN A 101 11.99 -2.77 -11.62
N VAL A 102 11.14 -3.71 -11.20
CA VAL A 102 11.59 -4.91 -10.48
C VAL A 102 12.23 -5.91 -11.45
N SER A 103 11.66 -6.10 -12.64
CA SER A 103 12.17 -7.05 -13.64
C SER A 103 13.59 -6.73 -14.15
N LYS A 104 13.94 -5.45 -14.32
CA LYS A 104 15.27 -5.03 -14.79
C LYS A 104 16.41 -5.42 -13.84
N ARG A 105 16.13 -5.61 -12.56
CA ARG A 105 17.15 -5.98 -11.57
C ARG A 105 17.62 -7.43 -11.71
N ASP A 106 16.85 -8.28 -12.38
CA ASP A 106 17.21 -9.67 -12.62
C ASP A 106 17.99 -9.85 -13.93
N ASP A 107 17.70 -9.08 -14.99
CA ASP A 107 18.46 -9.12 -16.25
C ASP A 107 19.90 -8.61 -16.10
N ASP A 108 20.16 -7.62 -15.22
CA ASP A 108 21.50 -7.06 -15.02
C ASP A 108 22.39 -7.87 -14.06
N ARG A 109 21.84 -8.88 -13.36
CA ARG A 109 22.63 -9.79 -12.47
C ARG A 109 23.27 -10.96 -13.23
N GLY A 110 23.30 -10.91 -14.56
CA GLY A 110 23.73 -12.00 -15.42
C GLY A 110 25.22 -12.08 -15.76
N GLU A 111 26.02 -11.00 -15.80
CA GLU A 111 27.34 -11.11 -16.45
C GLU A 111 28.57 -10.50 -15.75
N HIS A 112 28.50 -9.65 -14.72
CA HIS A 112 29.73 -9.08 -14.12
C HIS A 112 29.69 -8.80 -12.61
N GLU A 113 29.32 -9.78 -11.76
CA GLU A 113 29.74 -9.74 -10.36
C GLU A 113 31.12 -10.41 -10.22
N ALA A 114 32.13 -9.82 -10.88
CA ALA A 114 33.51 -10.04 -10.51
C ALA A 114 33.69 -9.45 -9.11
N ASN A 115 33.67 -10.31 -8.10
CA ASN A 115 33.88 -9.94 -6.71
C ASN A 115 35.20 -9.12 -6.60
N PRO A 116 35.14 -7.81 -6.28
CA PRO A 116 36.31 -6.94 -6.25
C PRO A 116 37.30 -7.30 -5.12
N PHE A 117 36.94 -8.27 -4.27
CA PHE A 117 37.77 -8.79 -3.19
C PHE A 117 38.30 -10.21 -3.44
N ALA A 118 38.08 -10.80 -4.63
CA ALA A 118 38.47 -12.18 -4.92
C ALA A 118 39.92 -12.39 -5.37
N GLY A 119 40.79 -11.37 -5.30
CA GLY A 119 42.17 -11.49 -5.80
C GLY A 119 43.19 -10.68 -5.01
N ALA A 120 43.46 -11.08 -3.77
CA ALA A 120 44.72 -10.80 -3.08
C ALA A 120 44.91 -11.79 -1.93
N VAL A 121 44.99 -13.09 -2.26
CA VAL A 121 45.65 -14.07 -1.40
C VAL A 121 46.92 -14.44 -2.15
N GLY A 122 48.06 -14.26 -1.46
CA GLY A 122 49.35 -13.96 -2.06
C GLY A 122 50.05 -15.09 -2.80
N ASP A 123 51.22 -14.74 -3.35
CA ASP A 123 52.39 -15.60 -3.41
C ASP A 123 53.65 -14.72 -3.49
N ASP A 124 54.61 -15.05 -2.59
CA ASP A 124 56.04 -14.71 -2.44
C ASP A 124 56.53 -13.24 -2.47
#